data_AF-A0A0H3ZS88-F1
#
_entry.id   AF-A0A0H3ZS88-F1
#
_cell.length_a   1.000
_cell.length_b   1.000
_cell.length_c   1.000
_cell.angle_alpha   90.00
_cell.angle_beta   90.00
_cell.angle_gamma   90.00
#
_symmetry.space_group_name_H-M   'P 1'
#
loop_
_entity.id
_entity.type
_entity.pdbx_description
1 polymer ?
#
loop_
_entity_poly.entity_id
_entity_poly.type
_entity_poly.pdbx_seq_one_letter_code
_entity_poly.pdbx_strand_id
1 'polypeptide(L)' 'MKLIENWKKAWQLWSVQCAFFMALVNVAISLLPLLQQELSITVYALVNALLGIALAVLRVLSQAPKKV' A
#
# COMPACT_ATOMS: atom_id res chain seq x y z
N MET A 1 -31.14 -10.14 -1.81
CA MET A 1 -29.96 -10.05 -2.71
C MET A 1 -28.70 -10.35 -1.92
N LYS A 2 -27.88 -11.32 -2.35
CA LYS A 2 -26.53 -11.48 -1.79
C LYS A 2 -25.61 -10.47 -2.48
N LEU A 3 -25.33 -9.36 -1.80
CA LEU A 3 -24.59 -8.22 -2.36
C LEU A 3 -23.16 -8.59 -2.81
N ILE A 4 -22.56 -9.61 -2.20
CA ILE A 4 -21.26 -10.18 -2.60
C ILE A 4 -21.32 -11.68 -2.32
N GLU A 5 -21.50 -12.50 -3.35
CA GLU A 5 -21.29 -13.94 -3.20
C GLU A 5 -19.83 -14.20 -2.79
N ASN A 6 -19.62 -15.05 -1.79
CA ASN A 6 -18.30 -15.39 -1.28
C ASN A 6 -17.48 -14.23 -0.65
N TRP A 7 -18.11 -13.26 0.02
CA TRP A 7 -17.38 -12.19 0.75
C TRP A 7 -16.28 -12.71 1.69
N LYS A 8 -16.45 -13.89 2.28
CA LYS A 8 -15.42 -14.56 3.11
C LYS A 8 -14.13 -14.89 2.34
N LYS A 9 -14.18 -14.91 1.00
CA LYS A 9 -13.05 -15.10 0.08
C LYS A 9 -12.61 -13.79 -0.59
N ALA A 10 -13.13 -12.63 -0.18
CA ALA A 10 -12.76 -11.34 -0.76
C ALA A 10 -11.24 -11.07 -0.68
N TRP A 11 -10.54 -11.64 0.30
CA TRP A 11 -9.07 -11.58 0.43
C TRP A 11 -8.31 -12.19 -0.76
N GLN A 12 -8.96 -13.01 -1.59
CA GLN A 12 -8.39 -13.58 -2.81
C GLN A 12 -8.49 -12.64 -4.02
N LEU A 13 -9.25 -11.54 -3.89
CA LEU A 13 -9.36 -10.53 -4.94
C LEU A 13 -8.07 -9.71 -4.98
N TRP A 14 -7.50 -9.59 -6.18
CA TRP A 14 -6.29 -8.81 -6.41
C TRP A 14 -6.42 -7.36 -5.91
N SER A 15 -7.59 -6.75 -6.12
CA SER A 15 -7.89 -5.40 -5.63
C SER A 15 -7.83 -5.31 -4.10
N VAL A 16 -8.32 -6.32 -3.38
CA VAL A 16 -8.29 -6.36 -1.90
C VAL A 16 -6.86 -6.58 -1.40
N GLN A 17 -6.08 -7.42 -2.06
CA GLN A 17 -4.66 -7.62 -1.75
C GLN A 17 -3.86 -6.32 -1.96
N CYS A 18 -4.04 -5.65 -3.10
CA CYS A 18 -3.43 -4.35 -3.36
C CYS A 18 -3.86 -3.31 -2.32
N ALA A 19 -5.15 -3.26 -1.96
CA ALA A 19 -5.64 -2.35 -0.91
C ALA A 19 -4.99 -2.62 0.45
N PHE A 20 -4.81 -3.89 0.81
CA PHE A 20 -4.11 -4.27 2.03
C PHE A 20 -2.65 -3.81 2.03
N PHE A 21 -1.90 -4.04 0.95
CA PHE A 21 -0.52 -3.56 0.85
C PHE A 21 -0.42 -2.04 0.85
N MET A 22 -1.35 -1.34 0.19
CA MET A 22 -1.42 0.12 0.25
C MET A 22 -1.66 0.61 1.67
N ALA A 23 -2.53 -0.05 2.44
CA ALA A 23 -2.77 0.29 3.83
C ALA A 23 -1.49 0.15 4.67
N LEU A 24 -0.76 -0.96 4.52
CA LEU A 24 0.52 -1.16 5.22
C LEU A 24 1.55 -0.08 4.88
N VAL A 25 1.69 0.27 3.60
CA VAL A 25 2.62 1.34 3.18
C VAL A 25 2.21 2.69 3.78
N ASN A 26 0.91 3.02 3.80
CA ASN A 26 0.44 4.27 4.42
C ASN A 26 0.65 4.29 5.94
N VAL A 27 0.52 3.15 6.63
CA VAL A 27 0.88 3.04 8.05
C VAL A 27 2.37 3.31 8.23
N ALA A 28 3.23 2.72 7.40
CA ALA A 28 4.67 2.96 7.48
C ALA A 28 5.03 4.43 7.26
N ILE A 29 4.43 5.08 6.26
CA ILE A 29 4.59 6.53 6.00
C ILE A 29 4.11 7.35 7.21
N SER A 30 2.99 6.98 7.81
CA SER A 30 2.42 7.70 8.96
C SER A 30 3.29 7.59 10.21
N LEU A 31 4.01 6.47 10.37
CA LEU A 31 4.92 6.23 11.48
C LEU A 31 6.34 6.75 11.23
N LEU A 32 6.72 7.01 9.97
CA LEU A 32 8.05 7.47 9.60
C LEU A 32 8.52 8.73 10.35
N PRO A 33 7.68 9.76 10.59
CA PRO A 33 8.07 10.93 11.36
C PRO A 33 8.56 10.63 12.78
N LEU A 34 8.15 9.51 13.37
CA LEU A 34 8.62 9.09 14.70
C LEU A 34 10.12 8.75 14.70
N LEU A 35 10.69 8.38 13.54
CA LEU A 35 12.11 8.07 13.38
C LEU A 35 12.92 9.27 12.88
N GLN A 36 12.32 10.44 12.69
CA GLN A 36 12.99 11.61 12.10
C GLN A 36 14.19 12.09 12.93
N GLN A 37 14.17 11.91 14.25
CA GLN A 37 15.26 12.33 15.13
C GLN A 37 16.45 11.36 15.12
N GLU A 38 16.20 10.09 14.78
CA GLU A 38 17.21 9.02 14.75
C GLU A 38 17.87 8.88 13.37
N LEU A 39 17.25 9.46 12.34
CA LEU A 39 17.70 9.35 10.95
C LEU A 39 18.37 10.63 10.47
N SER A 40 19.44 10.47 9.69
CA SER A 40 19.98 11.57 8.88
C SER A 40 18.93 12.06 7.88
N ILE A 41 18.93 13.36 7.59
CA ILE A 41 18.05 14.03 6.62
C ILE A 41 18.02 13.28 5.29
N THR A 42 19.19 12.86 4.80
CA THR A 42 19.32 12.13 3.52
C THR A 42 18.64 10.76 3.58
N VAL A 43 18.82 10.03 4.67
CA VAL A 43 18.24 8.69 4.86
C VAL A 43 16.72 8.80 5.00
N TYR A 44 16.25 9.76 5.79
CA TYR A 44 14.82 10.02 5.94
C TYR A 44 14.15 10.34 4.59
N ALA A 45 14.75 11.25 3.81
CA ALA A 45 14.24 11.63 2.50
C ALA A 45 14.20 10.44 1.53
N LEU A 46 15.23 9.61 1.51
CA LEU A 46 15.27 8.39 0.68
C LEU A 46 14.17 7.40 1.08
N VAL A 47 14.02 7.11 2.37
CA VAL A 47 12.99 6.18 2.85
C VAL A 47 11.58 6.69 2.50
N ASN A 48 11.32 7.97 2.75
CA ASN A 48 10.03 8.59 2.41
C ASN A 48 9.74 8.52 0.90
N ALA A 49 10.74 8.83 0.06
CA ALA A 49 10.60 8.74 -1.39
C ALA A 49 10.32 7.31 -1.85
N LEU A 50 11.04 6.31 -1.32
CA LEU A 50 10.82 4.91 -1.65
C LEU A 50 9.43 4.42 -1.26
N LEU A 51 8.94 4.79 -0.08
CA LEU A 51 7.56 4.47 0.34
C LEU A 51 6.52 5.14 -0.55
N GLY A 52 6.76 6.39 -0.96
CA GLY A 52 5.91 7.11 -1.92
C GLY A 52 5.87 6.43 -3.30
N ILE A 53 7.02 6.00 -3.81
CA ILE A 53 7.11 5.24 -5.08
C ILE A 53 6.37 3.92 -4.96
N ALA A 54 6.58 3.17 -3.88
CA ALA A 54 5.90 1.90 -3.63
C ALA A 54 4.37 2.08 -3.61
N LEU A 55 3.87 3.13 -2.96
CA LEU A 55 2.44 3.44 -2.93
C LEU A 55 1.91 3.80 -4.34
N ALA A 56 2.67 4.58 -5.12
CA ALA A 56 2.30 4.93 -6.48
C ALA A 56 2.21 3.67 -7.38
N VAL A 57 3.19 2.77 -7.30
CA VAL A 57 3.20 1.50 -8.04
C VAL A 57 2.01 0.64 -7.63
N LEU A 58 1.75 0.48 -6.34
CA LEU A 58 0.59 -0.29 -5.85
C LEU A 58 -0.74 0.28 -6.36
N ARG A 59 -0.88 1.60 -6.45
CA ARG A 59 -2.05 2.24 -7.04
C ARG A 59 -2.21 1.88 -8.52
N VAL A 60 -1.13 1.92 -9.29
CA VAL A 60 -1.15 1.51 -10.71
C VAL A 60 -1.53 0.03 -10.83
N LEU A 61 -0.92 -0.84 -10.03
CA LEU A 61 -1.22 -2.28 -10.05
C LEU A 61 -2.66 -2.60 -9.62
N SER A 62 -3.24 -1.78 -8.73
CA SER A 62 -4.66 -1.93 -8.33
C SER A 62 -5.64 -1.63 -9.46
N GLN A 63 -5.23 -0.79 -10.41
CA GLN A 63 -6.02 -0.40 -11.58
C GLN A 63 -5.80 -1.32 -12.77
N ALA A 64 -4.72 -2.12 -12.76
CA ALA A 64 -4.43 -3.04 -13.85
C ALA A 64 -5.52 -4.12 -13.93
N PRO A 65 -6.22 -4.25 -15.07
CA PRO A 65 -7.21 -5.29 -15.24
C PRO A 65 -6.50 -6.65 -15.16
N LYS A 66 -7.03 -7.59 -14.37
CA LYS A 66 -6.65 -8.99 -14.50
C LYS A 66 -6.85 -9.36 -15.97
N LYS A 67 -5.77 -9.72 -16.67
CA LYS A 67 -5.90 -10.43 -17.95
C LYS A 67 -6.69 -11.71 -17.63
N VAL A 68 -7.93 -11.75 -18.09
CA VAL A 68 -8.82 -12.92 -18.04
C VAL A 68 -8.18 -14.06 -18.80
#